data_AF-A0A9K3KKX2-F1
#
_entry.id   AF-A0A9K3KKX2-F1
#
_cell.length_a   1.000
_cell.length_b   1.000
_cell.length_c   1.000
_cell.angle_alpha   90.00
_cell.angle_beta   90.00
_cell.angle_gamma   90.00
#
_symmetry.space_group_name_H-M   'P 1'
#
loop_
_entity.id
_entity.type
_entity.pdbx_description
1 polymer ?
#
loop_
_entity_poly.entity_id
_entity_poly.type
_entity_poly.pdbx_seq_one_letter_code
_entity_poly.pdbx_strand_id
1 'polypeptide(L)'
;MKPPKEEIYAEGTIHLGTMGEVEKIKTIYLGKGRDLQEHSGNIYFRSFVEAFTEQYEIASKRDKKHVITGVIRLLEIDGYRFLKYTKDGEGGTPKIMDDGSWIYAGEDEIYSKVGHVFRSCRKSRLKPGGRSDEATERARMHKTAIFEALQLREKEKMITKAKFREQRLNPETASPTNKGNAKPMWPTDYLQSQQNFGSRPL
;
A
#
# COMPACT_ATOMS: atom_id res chain seq x y z
N MET A 1 35.92 -11.05 -32.53
CA MET A 1 35.26 -10.42 -31.36
C MET A 1 33.86 -11.00 -31.24
N LYS A 2 33.57 -11.74 -30.16
CA LYS A 2 32.21 -12.20 -29.86
C LYS A 2 31.44 -11.05 -29.20
N PRO A 3 30.19 -10.76 -29.59
CA PRO A 3 29.40 -9.77 -28.87
C PRO A 3 29.17 -10.22 -27.42
N PRO A 4 29.11 -9.29 -26.45
CA PRO A 4 28.80 -9.62 -25.07
C PRO A 4 27.39 -10.21 -25.01
N LYS A 5 27.25 -11.30 -24.27
CA LYS A 5 25.96 -11.95 -24.05
C LYS A 5 25.08 -10.98 -23.28
N GLU A 6 23.97 -10.55 -23.87
CA GLU A 6 22.88 -9.91 -23.15
C GLU A 6 22.34 -10.94 -22.14
N GLU A 7 22.68 -10.75 -20.87
CA GLU A 7 22.15 -11.53 -19.77
C GLU A 7 20.69 -11.10 -19.56
N ILE A 8 19.78 -12.00 -19.89
CA ILE A 8 18.36 -11.90 -19.54
C ILE A 8 18.27 -12.11 -18.03
N TYR A 9 18.25 -11.02 -17.26
CA TYR A 9 18.10 -11.07 -15.81
C TYR A 9 16.64 -11.35 -15.43
N ALA A 10 16.44 -12.31 -14.53
CA ALA A 10 15.15 -12.57 -13.91
C ALA A 10 14.69 -11.32 -13.15
N GLU A 11 13.52 -10.81 -13.52
CA GLU A 11 12.88 -9.63 -12.93
C GLU A 11 12.71 -9.81 -11.40
N GLY A 12 13.57 -9.19 -10.60
CA GLY A 12 13.39 -9.22 -9.13
C GLY A 12 14.62 -8.90 -8.28
N THR A 13 15.84 -8.95 -8.82
CA THR A 13 17.06 -8.66 -8.04
C THR A 13 17.42 -7.18 -8.13
N ILE A 14 17.43 -6.48 -6.99
CA ILE A 14 17.68 -5.04 -6.91
C ILE A 14 19.13 -4.82 -6.42
N HIS A 15 20.04 -4.42 -7.33
CA HIS A 15 21.39 -4.03 -6.96
C HIS A 15 21.41 -2.65 -6.29
N LEU A 16 21.91 -2.59 -5.05
CA LEU A 16 21.96 -1.37 -4.21
C LEU A 16 22.88 -0.24 -4.73
N GLY A 17 23.64 -0.47 -5.81
CA GLY A 17 24.64 0.46 -6.32
C GLY A 17 24.07 1.75 -6.92
N THR A 18 22.81 1.77 -7.35
CA THR A 18 22.21 2.93 -8.04
C THR A 18 20.72 3.10 -7.74
N MET A 19 20.26 2.76 -6.54
CA MET A 19 18.93 3.23 -6.11
C MET A 19 19.02 4.72 -5.77
N GLY A 20 18.28 5.52 -6.53
CA GLY A 20 18.20 6.97 -6.34
C GLY A 20 17.87 7.31 -4.89
N GLU A 21 18.40 8.42 -4.39
CA GLU A 21 18.27 8.85 -2.99
C GLU A 21 16.82 8.86 -2.49
N VAL A 22 15.86 9.15 -3.39
CA VAL A 22 14.42 9.14 -3.14
C VAL A 22 13.87 7.74 -2.81
N GLU A 23 14.41 6.68 -3.43
CA GLU A 23 13.96 5.31 -3.21
C GLU A 23 14.40 4.75 -1.85
N LYS A 24 15.48 5.30 -1.28
CA LYS A 24 15.94 4.91 0.06
C LYS A 24 14.92 5.35 1.11
N ILE A 25 14.32 6.53 0.98
CA ILE A 25 13.41 7.10 2.01
C ILE A 25 12.17 6.23 2.24
N LYS A 26 11.63 5.60 1.20
CA LYS A 26 10.42 4.75 1.28
C LYS A 26 10.67 3.27 1.56
N THR A 27 11.89 2.92 1.99
CA THR A 27 12.26 1.53 2.26
C THR A 27 12.27 1.25 3.77
N ILE A 28 11.53 0.23 4.19
CA ILE A 28 11.47 -0.26 5.57
C ILE A 28 12.28 -1.54 5.66
N TYR A 29 13.37 -1.51 6.43
CA TYR A 29 14.26 -2.64 6.59
C TYR A 29 13.89 -3.51 7.79
N LEU A 30 13.63 -4.78 7.53
CA LEU A 30 13.46 -5.81 8.54
C LEU A 30 14.84 -6.34 8.94
N GLY A 31 15.21 -6.05 10.18
CA GLY A 31 16.46 -6.53 10.76
C GLY A 31 16.64 -6.06 12.19
N LYS A 32 17.78 -6.45 12.76
CA LYS A 32 18.32 -5.95 14.03
C LYS A 32 19.55 -5.10 13.72
N GLY A 33 19.80 -4.08 14.51
CA GLY A 33 20.93 -3.16 14.32
C GLY A 33 20.51 -1.70 14.47
N ARG A 34 21.43 -0.88 14.97
CA ARG A 34 21.18 0.55 15.20
C ARG A 34 20.97 1.29 13.88
N ASP A 35 21.85 1.08 12.91
CA ASP A 35 21.80 1.75 11.61
C ASP A 35 20.48 1.51 10.87
N LEU A 36 19.98 0.26 10.91
CA LEU A 36 18.68 -0.08 10.35
C LEU A 36 17.53 0.59 11.11
N GLN A 37 17.63 0.71 12.44
CA GLN A 37 16.60 1.38 13.24
C GLN A 37 16.57 2.90 12.99
N GLU A 38 17.73 3.51 12.77
CA GLU A 38 17.89 4.94 12.48
C GLU A 38 17.61 5.30 11.01
N HIS A 39 17.40 4.30 10.15
CA HIS A 39 16.97 4.53 8.78
C HIS A 39 15.64 5.31 8.73
N SER A 40 15.55 6.30 7.84
CA SER A 40 14.41 7.23 7.74
C SER A 40 13.07 6.51 7.55
N GLY A 41 13.01 5.52 6.66
CA GLY A 41 11.83 4.69 6.46
C GLY A 41 11.41 3.92 7.72
N ASN A 42 12.37 3.45 8.52
CA ASN A 42 12.10 2.74 9.78
C ASN A 42 11.67 3.70 10.90
N ILE A 43 12.16 4.94 10.91
CA ILE A 43 11.70 5.99 11.84
C ILE A 43 10.24 6.33 11.51
N TYR A 44 9.96 6.68 10.25
CA TYR A 44 8.60 7.00 9.80
C TYR A 44 7.64 5.84 10.10
N PHE A 45 8.03 4.61 9.76
CA PHE A 45 7.25 3.41 10.04
C PHE A 45 6.85 3.28 11.52
N ARG A 46 7.79 3.52 12.46
CA ARG A 46 7.46 3.45 13.90
C ARG A 46 6.47 4.53 14.31
N SER A 47 6.68 5.78 13.89
CA SER A 47 5.76 6.88 14.17
C SER A 47 4.39 6.68 13.52
N PHE A 48 4.36 6.04 12.36
CA PHE A 48 3.13 5.69 11.65
C PHE A 48 2.35 4.63 12.44
N VAL A 49 2.99 3.51 12.81
CA VAL A 49 2.36 2.45 13.63
C VAL A 49 1.92 3.00 14.99
N GLU A 50 2.70 3.88 15.61
CA GLU A 50 2.36 4.50 16.89
C GLU A 50 1.00 5.21 16.85
N ALA A 51 0.67 5.87 15.74
CA ALA A 51 -0.62 6.55 15.56
C ALA A 51 -1.83 5.60 15.62
N PHE A 52 -1.65 4.30 15.34
CA PHE A 52 -2.70 3.28 15.39
C PHE A 52 -2.68 2.47 16.69
N THR A 53 -1.79 2.78 17.64
CA THR A 53 -1.57 1.95 18.84
C THR A 53 -2.82 1.85 19.71
N GLU A 54 -3.58 2.93 19.84
CA GLU A 54 -4.83 2.92 20.62
C GLU A 54 -5.89 1.99 20.02
N GLN A 55 -6.11 2.08 18.71
CA GLN A 55 -7.04 1.20 17.99
C GLN A 55 -6.62 -0.27 18.15
N TYR A 56 -5.31 -0.54 18.09
CA TYR A 56 -4.78 -1.87 18.34
C TYR A 56 -5.00 -2.33 19.79
N GLU A 57 -4.88 -1.45 20.78
CA GLU A 57 -5.05 -1.79 22.20
C GLU A 57 -6.51 -2.10 22.55
N ILE A 58 -7.47 -1.33 22.03
CA ILE A 58 -8.91 -1.56 22.23
C ILE A 58 -9.44 -2.74 21.42
N ALA A 59 -8.79 -3.09 20.31
CA ALA A 59 -9.22 -4.17 19.43
C ALA A 59 -9.17 -5.54 20.14
N SER A 60 -10.19 -6.36 19.85
CA SER A 60 -10.22 -7.76 20.28
C SER A 60 -9.04 -8.55 19.71
N LYS A 61 -8.73 -9.72 20.28
CA LYS A 61 -7.65 -10.59 19.77
C LYS A 61 -7.84 -10.92 18.28
N ARG A 62 -9.09 -11.08 17.83
CA ARG A 62 -9.42 -11.36 16.43
C ARG A 62 -9.27 -10.12 15.54
N ASP A 63 -9.59 -8.94 16.07
CA ASP A 63 -9.61 -7.69 15.30
C ASP A 63 -8.23 -7.04 15.18
N LYS A 64 -7.30 -7.35 16.09
CA LYS A 64 -5.89 -6.94 15.98
C LYS A 64 -5.26 -7.32 14.65
N LYS A 65 -5.68 -8.44 14.05
CA LYS A 65 -5.25 -8.83 12.72
C LYS A 65 -5.67 -7.84 11.65
N HIS A 66 -6.93 -7.40 11.69
CA HIS A 66 -7.44 -6.40 10.75
C HIS A 66 -6.74 -5.05 10.91
N VAL A 67 -6.42 -4.64 12.14
CA VAL A 67 -5.66 -3.40 12.38
C VAL A 67 -4.25 -3.49 11.77
N ILE A 68 -3.52 -4.58 12.02
CA ILE A 68 -2.18 -4.79 11.43
C ILE A 68 -2.25 -4.79 9.90
N THR A 69 -3.16 -5.57 9.30
CA THR A 69 -3.33 -5.63 7.85
C THR A 69 -3.70 -4.26 7.26
N GLY A 70 -4.55 -3.49 7.94
CA GLY A 70 -4.90 -2.13 7.54
C GLY A 70 -3.69 -1.21 7.50
N VAL A 71 -2.84 -1.24 8.53
CA VAL A 71 -1.61 -0.44 8.58
C VAL A 71 -0.64 -0.81 7.46
N ILE A 72 -0.46 -2.11 7.17
CA ILE A 72 0.41 -2.57 6.08
C ILE A 72 -0.09 -2.02 4.75
N ARG A 73 -1.39 -2.17 4.45
CA ARG A 73 -1.99 -1.68 3.20
C ARG A 73 -1.85 -0.17 3.04
N LEU A 74 -2.00 0.60 4.11
CA LEU A 74 -1.82 2.06 4.03
C LEU A 74 -0.38 2.43 3.67
N LEU A 75 0.61 1.74 4.25
CA LEU A 75 2.02 1.94 3.91
C LEU A 75 2.31 1.55 2.46
N GLU A 76 1.74 0.45 1.97
CA GLU A 76 1.88 0.03 0.56
C GLU A 76 1.25 1.04 -0.40
N ILE A 77 0.06 1.58 -0.08
CA ILE A 77 -0.60 2.63 -0.86
C ILE A 77 0.26 3.90 -0.91
N ASP A 78 0.93 4.25 0.18
CA ASP A 78 1.88 5.38 0.25
C ASP A 78 3.19 5.10 -0.51
N GLY A 79 3.38 3.87 -1.02
CA GLY A 79 4.53 3.42 -1.79
C GLY A 79 5.71 2.95 -0.95
N TYR A 80 5.49 2.59 0.32
CA TYR A 80 6.52 1.97 1.15
C TYR A 80 6.69 0.49 0.80
N ARG A 81 7.93 0.02 0.87
CA ARG A 81 8.29 -1.39 0.67
C ARG A 81 9.03 -1.95 1.88
N PHE A 82 8.81 -3.23 2.16
CA PHE A 82 9.46 -3.95 3.25
C PHE A 82 10.53 -4.87 2.69
N LEU A 83 11.78 -4.66 3.11
CA LEU A 83 12.91 -5.47 2.67
C LEU A 83 13.53 -6.21 3.86
N LYS A 84 13.95 -7.45 3.65
CA LYS A 84 14.70 -8.26 4.61
C LYS A 84 16.07 -8.60 4.02
N TYR A 85 17.09 -8.60 4.86
CA TYR A 85 18.42 -9.03 4.46
C TYR A 85 18.54 -10.55 4.55
N THR A 86 18.98 -11.16 3.46
CA THR A 86 19.15 -12.60 3.33
C THR A 86 20.61 -12.88 2.98
N LYS A 87 21.32 -13.60 3.86
CA LYS A 87 22.74 -13.94 3.67
C LYS A 87 22.93 -15.15 2.76
N ASP A 88 22.00 -16.08 2.83
CA ASP A 88 22.04 -17.35 2.14
C ASP A 88 20.79 -17.38 1.27
N GLY A 89 20.90 -17.53 -0.05
CA GLY A 89 19.80 -17.38 -1.03
C GLY A 89 18.57 -18.29 -0.86
N GLU A 90 17.94 -18.32 0.32
CA GLU A 90 16.70 -19.02 0.70
C GLU A 90 15.46 -18.45 -0.02
N GLY A 91 15.62 -17.38 -0.80
CA GLY A 91 14.57 -16.78 -1.62
C GLY A 91 14.47 -17.38 -3.02
N GLY A 92 14.33 -18.70 -3.16
CA GLY A 92 13.76 -19.40 -4.33
C GLY A 92 14.34 -19.17 -5.74
N THR A 93 15.30 -18.27 -5.92
CA THR A 93 16.01 -18.05 -7.18
C THR A 93 17.52 -18.11 -6.91
N PRO A 94 18.26 -18.95 -7.65
CA PRO A 94 19.66 -19.22 -7.33
C PRO A 94 20.58 -18.19 -8.00
N LYS A 95 21.59 -17.67 -7.27
CA LYS A 95 23.03 -17.90 -7.56
C LYS A 95 24.01 -16.94 -6.85
N ILE A 96 25.10 -17.56 -6.36
CA ILE A 96 26.52 -17.20 -6.49
C ILE A 96 26.87 -15.72 -6.27
N MET A 97 26.94 -15.26 -5.02
CA MET A 97 27.98 -14.37 -4.46
C MET A 97 27.82 -14.33 -2.92
N ASP A 98 28.92 -14.16 -2.19
CA ASP A 98 28.97 -14.14 -0.70
C ASP A 98 28.49 -12.79 -0.09
N ASP A 99 27.95 -11.88 -0.91
CA ASP A 99 27.36 -10.61 -0.48
C ASP A 99 25.84 -10.77 -0.36
N GLY A 100 25.36 -10.90 0.88
CA GLY A 100 23.93 -11.01 1.13
C GLY A 100 23.11 -9.91 0.44
N SER A 101 21.88 -10.23 0.07
CA SER A 101 21.00 -9.34 -0.68
C SER A 101 19.79 -8.91 0.13
N TRP A 102 19.22 -7.75 -0.23
CA TRP A 102 17.95 -7.29 0.31
C TRP A 102 16.82 -7.75 -0.61
N ILE A 103 15.94 -8.59 -0.08
CA ILE A 103 14.77 -9.12 -0.78
C ILE A 103 13.50 -8.57 -0.17
N TYR A 104 12.38 -8.63 -0.91
CA TYR A 104 11.07 -8.33 -0.35
C TYR A 104 10.75 -9.26 0.81
N ALA A 105 10.32 -8.69 1.93
CA ALA A 105 9.90 -9.46 3.09
C ALA A 105 8.57 -10.18 2.80
N GLY A 106 8.43 -11.40 3.33
CA GLY A 106 7.17 -12.14 3.25
C GLY A 106 6.07 -11.51 4.10
N GLU A 107 4.80 -11.73 3.75
CA GLU A 107 3.64 -11.17 4.47
C GLU A 107 3.68 -11.49 5.97
N ASP A 108 4.01 -12.74 6.34
CA ASP A 108 4.12 -13.17 7.74
C ASP A 108 5.20 -12.40 8.51
N GLU A 109 6.31 -12.08 7.86
CA GLU A 109 7.42 -11.35 8.47
C GLU A 109 7.05 -9.88 8.70
N ILE A 110 6.43 -9.26 7.71
CA ILE A 110 5.89 -7.90 7.79
C ILE A 110 4.86 -7.83 8.91
N TYR A 111 3.92 -8.76 8.92
CA TYR A 111 2.87 -8.86 9.92
C TYR A 111 3.45 -9.01 11.34
N SER A 112 4.42 -9.91 11.50
CA SER A 112 5.14 -10.11 12.77
C SER A 112 5.87 -8.84 13.21
N LYS A 113 6.53 -8.13 12.28
CA LYS A 113 7.24 -6.87 12.53
C LYS A 113 6.29 -5.77 13.00
N VAL A 114 5.19 -5.53 12.30
CA VAL A 114 4.18 -4.52 12.67
C VAL A 114 3.58 -4.84 14.04
N GLY A 115 3.18 -6.09 14.26
CA GLY A 115 2.67 -6.56 15.54
C GLY A 115 3.69 -6.38 16.69
N HIS A 116 4.98 -6.59 16.41
CA HIS A 116 6.04 -6.34 17.39
C HIS A 116 6.18 -4.85 17.72
N VAL A 117 6.12 -3.96 16.72
CA VAL A 117 6.18 -2.51 16.96
C VAL A 117 5.01 -2.04 17.83
N PHE A 118 3.78 -2.49 17.57
CA PHE A 118 2.63 -2.20 18.45
C PHE A 118 2.90 -2.60 19.91
N ARG A 119 3.44 -3.80 20.13
CA ARG A 119 3.78 -4.28 21.49
C ARG A 119 4.91 -3.47 22.13
N SER A 120 5.83 -2.92 21.33
CA SER A 120 6.92 -2.08 21.81
C SER A 120 6.43 -0.68 22.22
N CYS A 121 5.56 -0.05 21.42
CA CYS A 121 4.97 1.26 21.70
C CYS A 121 4.18 1.29 23.02
N ARG A 122 3.56 0.17 23.41
CA ARG A 122 2.88 0.07 24.72
C ARG A 122 3.82 0.30 25.91
N LYS A 123 5.09 -0.08 25.80
CA LYS A 123 6.06 0.04 26.90
C LYS A 123 6.56 1.47 27.10
N SER A 124 6.62 2.28 26.04
CA SER A 124 7.06 3.68 26.15
C SER A 124 6.00 4.56 26.80
N ARG A 125 4.70 4.29 26.53
CA ARG A 125 3.57 5.07 27.07
C ARG A 125 3.35 4.93 28.58
N LEU A 126 3.74 3.80 29.16
CA LEU A 126 3.56 3.56 30.60
C LEU A 126 4.56 4.32 31.48
N LYS A 127 5.46 5.15 30.90
CA LYS A 127 6.33 6.04 31.68
C LYS A 127 5.58 7.35 31.95
N PRO A 128 5.12 7.62 33.19
CA PRO A 128 4.19 8.71 33.51
C PRO A 128 4.82 10.12 33.52
N GLY A 129 5.79 10.42 32.64
CA GLY A 129 6.64 11.61 32.77
C GLY A 129 6.58 12.66 31.65
N GLY A 130 5.86 12.42 30.55
CA GLY A 130 5.86 13.34 29.39
C GLY A 130 4.60 14.21 29.34
N ARG A 131 4.74 15.54 29.42
CA ARG A 131 3.67 16.51 29.12
C ARG A 131 3.02 16.14 27.79
N SER A 132 1.71 15.92 27.82
CA SER A 132 0.91 15.73 26.61
C SER A 132 0.80 17.06 25.87
N ASP A 133 1.63 17.25 24.84
CA ASP A 133 1.48 18.41 23.96
C ASP A 133 0.16 18.27 23.19
N GLU A 134 -0.70 19.28 23.32
CA GLU A 134 -2.02 19.36 22.69
C GLU A 134 -1.93 19.16 21.16
N ALA A 135 -0.81 19.54 20.55
CA ALA A 135 -0.49 19.32 19.14
C ALA A 135 -0.40 17.83 18.76
N THR A 136 0.16 17.00 19.64
CA THR A 136 0.25 15.54 19.42
C THR A 136 -1.14 14.92 19.45
N GLU A 137 -2.01 15.37 20.35
CA GLU A 137 -3.37 14.84 20.46
C GLU A 137 -4.22 15.26 19.25
N ARG A 138 -4.10 16.50 18.75
CA ARG A 138 -4.75 16.91 17.49
C ARG A 138 -4.28 16.08 16.28
N ALA A 139 -2.98 15.82 16.16
CA ALA A 139 -2.45 14.97 15.08
C ALA A 139 -2.98 13.53 15.18
N ARG A 140 -3.15 13.01 16.40
CA ARG A 140 -3.75 11.69 16.66
C ARG A 140 -5.21 11.65 16.23
N MET A 141 -6.02 12.64 16.64
CA MET A 141 -7.43 12.74 16.27
C MET A 141 -7.64 12.87 14.75
N HIS A 142 -6.78 13.63 14.06
CA HIS A 142 -6.89 13.78 12.62
C HIS A 142 -6.62 12.46 11.88
N LYS A 143 -5.61 11.71 12.31
CA LYS A 143 -5.29 10.40 11.74
C LYS A 143 -6.40 9.36 11.97
N THR A 144 -7.00 9.33 13.16
CA THR A 144 -8.13 8.43 13.44
C THR A 144 -9.34 8.76 12.57
N ALA A 145 -9.66 10.05 12.37
CA ALA A 145 -10.75 10.47 11.50
C ALA A 145 -10.55 10.04 10.03
N ILE A 146 -9.31 10.16 9.50
CA ILE A 146 -8.99 9.69 8.14
C ILE A 146 -9.21 8.17 8.02
N PHE A 147 -8.80 7.40 9.03
CA PHE A 147 -8.97 5.95 9.02
C PHE A 147 -10.45 5.53 9.06
N GLU A 148 -11.25 6.17 9.91
CA GLU A 148 -12.69 5.91 9.96
C GLU A 148 -13.36 6.23 8.62
N ALA A 149 -12.98 7.32 7.97
CA ALA A 149 -13.47 7.68 6.64
C ALA A 149 -13.10 6.61 5.59
N LEU A 150 -11.88 6.06 5.64
CA LEU A 150 -11.45 4.99 4.75
C LEU A 150 -12.25 3.70 4.97
N GLN A 151 -12.48 3.31 6.24
CA GLN A 151 -13.32 2.15 6.55
C GLN A 151 -14.77 2.35 6.09
N LEU A 152 -15.32 3.56 6.23
CA LEU A 152 -16.67 3.87 5.76
C LEU A 152 -16.76 3.69 4.24
N ARG A 153 -15.78 4.21 3.51
CA ARG A 153 -15.71 4.09 2.04
C ARG A 153 -15.57 2.65 1.57
N GLU A 154 -14.82 1.81 2.29
CA GLU A 154 -14.75 0.38 1.99
C GLU A 154 -16.09 -0.33 2.24
N LYS A 155 -16.78 0.00 3.33
CA LYS A 155 -18.13 -0.53 3.63
C LYS A 155 -19.15 -0.13 2.56
N GLU A 156 -19.12 1.12 2.10
CA GLU A 156 -20.02 1.61 1.04
C GLU A 156 -19.80 0.88 -0.29
N LYS A 157 -18.54 0.61 -0.66
CA LYS A 157 -18.20 -0.21 -1.83
C LYS A 157 -18.76 -1.62 -1.72
N MET A 158 -18.69 -2.23 -0.53
CA MET A 158 -19.24 -3.56 -0.28
C MET A 158 -20.77 -3.59 -0.39
N ILE A 159 -21.47 -2.58 0.17
CA ILE A 159 -22.93 -2.45 0.06
C ILE A 159 -23.35 -2.29 -1.40
N THR A 160 -22.66 -1.43 -2.16
CA THR A 160 -22.95 -1.19 -3.57
C THR A 160 -22.76 -2.47 -4.40
N LYS A 161 -21.66 -3.19 -4.16
CA LYS A 161 -21.39 -4.48 -4.80
C LYS A 161 -22.44 -5.54 -4.46
N ALA A 162 -22.90 -5.57 -3.20
CA ALA A 162 -23.96 -6.48 -2.76
C ALA A 162 -25.30 -6.17 -3.45
N LYS A 163 -25.70 -4.89 -3.52
CA LYS A 163 -26.91 -4.47 -4.23
C LYS A 163 -26.88 -4.85 -5.71
N PHE A 164 -25.74 -4.66 -6.38
CA PHE A 164 -25.59 -5.07 -7.79
C PHE A 164 -25.69 -6.59 -7.97
N ARG A 165 -25.16 -7.37 -7.01
CA ARG A 165 -25.29 -8.83 -7.00
C ARG A 165 -26.74 -9.28 -6.80
N GLU A 166 -27.48 -8.61 -5.92
CA GLU A 166 -28.90 -8.89 -5.65
C GLU A 166 -29.78 -8.58 -6.86
N GLN A 167 -29.54 -7.45 -7.55
CA GLN A 167 -30.21 -7.10 -8.81
C GLN A 167 -29.99 -8.14 -9.92
N ARG A 168 -28.83 -8.80 -9.95
CA ARG A 168 -28.55 -9.89 -10.89
C ARG A 168 -29.29 -11.19 -10.56
N LEU A 169 -29.61 -11.44 -9.29
CA LEU A 169 -30.26 -12.68 -8.85
C LEU A 169 -31.79 -12.60 -8.96
N ASN A 170 -32.39 -11.41 -8.86
CA ASN A 170 -33.84 -11.21 -8.96
C ASN A 170 -34.21 -10.22 -10.09
N PRO A 171 -34.15 -10.63 -11.37
CA PRO A 171 -34.51 -9.76 -12.49
C PRO A 171 -35.99 -9.33 -12.48
N GLU A 172 -36.87 -10.05 -11.79
CA GLU A 172 -38.30 -9.71 -11.69
C GLU A 172 -38.58 -8.46 -10.85
N THR A 173 -37.65 -8.05 -9.98
CA THR A 173 -37.77 -6.82 -9.18
C THR A 173 -37.22 -5.57 -9.87
N ALA A 174 -36.60 -5.72 -11.05
CA ALA A 174 -36.19 -4.60 -11.87
C ALA A 174 -37.46 -3.92 -12.40
N SER A 175 -37.91 -2.90 -11.66
CA SER A 175 -39.04 -2.05 -12.03
C SER A 175 -38.91 -1.70 -13.51
N PRO A 176 -39.91 -1.98 -14.36
CA PRO A 176 -39.85 -1.68 -15.77
C PRO A 176 -39.72 -0.18 -15.90
N THR A 177 -38.48 0.31 -16.05
CA THR A 177 -38.21 1.69 -16.41
C THR A 177 -38.96 1.92 -17.69
N ASN A 178 -40.02 2.69 -17.57
CA ASN A 178 -40.90 3.12 -18.63
C ASN A 178 -40.02 3.60 -19.78
N LYS A 179 -39.90 2.77 -20.83
CA LYS A 179 -39.21 3.11 -22.08
C LYS A 179 -40.10 4.10 -22.83
N GLY A 180 -40.31 5.27 -22.22
CA GLY A 180 -40.89 6.43 -22.86
C GLY A 180 -39.88 6.95 -23.87
N ASN A 181 -39.90 6.36 -25.06
CA ASN A 181 -39.68 6.98 -26.36
C ASN A 181 -38.73 8.21 -26.40
N ALA A 182 -37.56 8.12 -25.79
CA ALA A 182 -36.51 9.11 -25.97
C ALA A 182 -35.85 8.80 -27.32
N LYS A 183 -36.31 9.48 -28.37
CA LYS A 183 -35.61 9.54 -29.65
C LYS A 183 -34.13 9.82 -29.37
N PRO A 184 -33.19 8.98 -29.83
CA PRO A 184 -31.78 9.30 -29.70
C PRO A 184 -31.50 10.52 -30.57
N MET A 185 -31.34 11.68 -29.93
CA MET A 185 -30.84 12.88 -30.56
C MET A 185 -29.33 12.68 -30.73
N TRP A 186 -28.95 11.94 -31.78
CA TRP A 186 -27.59 11.94 -32.25
C TRP A 186 -27.25 13.38 -32.65
N PRO A 187 -26.15 13.98 -32.15
CA PRO A 187 -25.66 15.24 -32.69
C PRO A 187 -25.21 14.97 -34.13
N THR A 188 -25.96 15.47 -35.11
CA THR A 188 -25.73 15.22 -36.54
C THR A 188 -24.49 15.92 -37.11
N ASP A 189 -23.72 16.64 -36.29
CA ASP A 189 -22.69 17.57 -36.79
C ASP A 189 -21.26 17.00 -36.79
N TYR A 190 -21.05 15.71 -36.47
CA TYR A 190 -19.71 15.13 -36.35
C TYR A 190 -19.19 14.41 -37.61
N LEU A 191 -19.71 14.72 -38.79
CA LEU A 191 -19.35 14.04 -40.04
C LEU A 191 -18.74 14.96 -41.11
N GLN A 192 -18.22 16.14 -40.72
CA GLN A 192 -17.73 17.13 -41.68
C GLN A 192 -16.28 17.62 -41.47
N SER A 193 -15.46 16.97 -40.64
CA SER A 193 -14.06 17.40 -40.41
C SER A 193 -12.95 16.47 -40.93
N GLN A 194 -13.28 15.41 -41.69
CA GLN A 194 -12.28 14.43 -42.19
C GLN A 194 -11.75 14.70 -43.61
N GLN A 195 -11.97 15.89 -44.18
CA GLN A 195 -11.40 16.26 -45.49
C GLN A 195 -10.44 17.46 -45.33
N ASN A 196 -9.22 17.23 -44.84
CA ASN A 196 -8.03 18.05 -45.15
C ASN A 196 -6.79 17.55 -44.37
N PHE A 197 -6.17 16.48 -44.85
CA PHE A 197 -4.74 16.26 -44.59
C PHE A 197 -4.04 16.11 -45.94
N GLY A 198 -3.64 17.27 -46.47
CA GLY A 198 -2.87 17.39 -47.70
C GLY A 198 -1.44 16.86 -47.54
N SER A 199 -1.06 16.08 -48.55
CA SER A 199 0.25 15.89 -49.15
C SER A 199 1.46 16.57 -48.50
N ARG A 200 2.44 15.75 -48.06
CA ARG A 200 3.85 16.16 -47.95
C ARG A 200 4.59 15.79 -49.24
N PRO A 201 5.34 16.71 -49.87
CA PRO A 201 6.21 16.38 -50.99
C PRO A 201 7.53 15.74 -50.50
N LEU A 202 8.12 14.97 -51.41
CA LEU A 202 9.34 14.16 -51.29
C LEU A 202 10.61 15.00 -51.11
#